data_AF-A0A5Q0P6L2-F1
#
_entry.id   AF-A0A5Q0P6L2-F1
#
_cell.length_a   1.000
_cell.length_b   1.000
_cell.length_c   1.000
_cell.angle_alpha   90.00
_cell.angle_beta   90.00
_cell.angle_gamma   90.00
#
_symmetry.space_group_name_H-M   'P 1'
#
loop_
_entity.id
_entity.type
_entity.pdbx_description
1 polymer ?
#
loop_
_entity_poly.entity_id
_entity_poly.type
_entity_poly.pdbx_seq_one_letter_code
_entity_poly.pdbx_strand_id
1 'polypeptide(L)'
;MFNELLDSIHQSGQILESHKRKILEIRGKRQVLYSLQEAICLIASHMLHINELEGLNSIKEKDLTKMYITILIKIRSELKRPKSSFKIAFETLGEIDSDEFLNDIDKYDYKKISFLSEWNLLMTHMSLYFIQYRHLNKLARDLNLVERDLSISNKKEQVAEARRIIQLILSSFSQDEIEILNKEGRGSKGLKNAVFEKLDSSDYHKYFESNRITFKNRWDEVRKMGAINKLV
;
A
#
# COMPACT_ATOMS: atom_id res chain seq x y z
N MET A 1 -41.18 4.53 -21.50
CA MET A 1 -40.75 3.14 -21.18
C MET A 1 -39.46 2.71 -21.88
N PHE A 2 -39.35 2.64 -23.22
CA PHE A 2 -38.10 2.22 -23.89
C PHE A 2 -36.96 3.26 -23.77
N ASN A 3 -37.26 4.54 -23.94
CA ASN A 3 -36.27 5.62 -23.77
C ASN A 3 -35.80 5.76 -22.31
N GLU A 4 -36.71 5.61 -21.34
CA GLU A 4 -36.36 5.63 -19.90
C GLU A 4 -35.46 4.44 -19.50
N LEU A 5 -35.65 3.27 -20.12
CA LEU A 5 -34.80 2.10 -19.90
C LEU A 5 -33.40 2.34 -20.48
N LEU A 6 -33.31 2.91 -21.68
CA LEU A 6 -32.03 3.27 -22.31
C LEU A 6 -31.30 4.37 -21.54
N ASP A 7 -32.00 5.39 -21.07
CA ASP A 7 -31.43 6.46 -20.25
C ASP A 7 -30.94 5.93 -18.90
N SER A 8 -31.69 5.02 -18.27
CA SER A 8 -31.28 4.35 -17.04
C SER A 8 -30.05 3.47 -17.22
N ILE A 9 -29.97 2.71 -18.33
CA ILE A 9 -28.80 1.88 -18.67
C ILE A 9 -27.59 2.76 -18.96
N HIS A 10 -27.78 3.85 -19.71
CA HIS A 10 -26.71 4.79 -20.05
C HIS A 10 -26.15 5.48 -18.80
N GLN A 11 -27.02 5.92 -17.87
CA GLN A 11 -26.60 6.51 -16.60
C GLN A 11 -25.87 5.50 -15.70
N SER A 12 -26.35 4.26 -15.59
CA SER A 12 -25.66 3.19 -14.84
C SER A 12 -24.26 2.91 -15.42
N GLY A 13 -24.12 2.87 -16.75
CA GLY A 13 -22.82 2.71 -17.42
C GLY A 13 -21.85 3.86 -17.12
N GLN A 14 -22.32 5.11 -17.15
CA GLN A 14 -21.49 6.28 -16.81
C GLN A 14 -21.03 6.29 -15.34
N ILE A 15 -21.91 5.88 -14.42
CA ILE A 15 -21.59 5.78 -12.98
C ILE A 15 -20.50 4.73 -12.77
N LEU A 16 -20.65 3.53 -13.36
CA LEU A 16 -19.65 2.47 -13.27
C LEU A 16 -18.27 2.93 -13.76
N GLU A 17 -18.20 3.55 -14.93
CA GLU A 17 -16.94 4.05 -15.49
C GLU A 17 -16.32 5.17 -14.62
N SER A 18 -17.15 6.04 -14.01
CA SER A 18 -16.67 7.02 -13.04
C SER A 18 -15.99 6.36 -11.83
N HIS A 19 -16.58 5.29 -11.28
CA HIS A 19 -15.98 4.56 -10.17
C HIS A 19 -14.71 3.81 -10.55
N LYS A 20 -14.65 3.18 -11.73
CA LYS A 20 -13.41 2.57 -12.26
C LYS A 20 -12.30 3.61 -12.36
N ARG A 21 -12.61 4.81 -12.89
CA ARG A 21 -11.64 5.91 -12.98
C ARG A 21 -11.14 6.35 -11.61
N LYS A 22 -12.02 6.53 -10.62
CA LYS A 22 -11.63 6.86 -9.24
C LYS A 22 -10.69 5.82 -8.63
N ILE A 23 -10.91 4.53 -8.89
CA ILE A 23 -10.02 3.44 -8.43
C ILE A 23 -8.64 3.54 -9.08
N LEU A 24 -8.56 3.87 -10.37
CA LEU A 24 -7.27 4.06 -11.06
C LEU A 24 -6.53 5.29 -10.53
N GLU A 25 -7.24 6.41 -10.37
CA GLU A 25 -6.66 7.67 -9.90
C GLU A 25 -6.10 7.54 -8.47
N ILE A 26 -6.84 6.88 -7.57
CA ILE A 26 -6.44 6.80 -6.16
C ILE A 26 -5.17 5.97 -5.94
N ARG A 27 -4.87 5.01 -6.83
CA ARG A 27 -3.62 4.23 -6.80
C ARG A 27 -2.37 5.11 -6.94
N GLY A 28 -2.46 6.13 -7.80
CA GLY A 28 -1.36 7.08 -8.04
C GLY A 28 -1.25 8.15 -6.97
N LYS A 29 -2.32 8.39 -6.20
CA LYS A 29 -2.36 9.42 -5.16
C LYS A 29 -1.68 8.92 -3.89
N ARG A 30 -0.62 9.61 -3.47
CA ARG A 30 0.00 9.48 -2.15
C ARG A 30 -0.45 10.65 -1.28
N GLN A 31 -1.42 10.41 -0.41
CA GLN A 31 -1.90 11.41 0.55
C GLN A 31 -1.88 10.84 1.96
N VAL A 32 -1.82 11.72 2.96
CA VAL A 32 -1.80 11.29 4.37
C VAL A 32 -3.19 10.88 4.84
N LEU A 33 -4.22 11.52 4.30
CA LEU A 33 -5.60 11.42 4.72
C LEU A 33 -6.49 11.20 3.50
N TYR A 34 -7.40 10.23 3.58
CA TYR A 34 -8.31 9.85 2.50
C TYR A 34 -9.74 9.99 3.00
N SER A 35 -10.63 10.58 2.20
CA SER A 35 -12.07 10.49 2.48
C SER A 35 -12.51 9.02 2.54
N LEU A 36 -13.63 8.72 3.19
CA LEU A 36 -14.13 7.34 3.28
C LEU A 36 -14.30 6.69 1.90
N GLN A 37 -14.82 7.44 0.93
CA GLN A 37 -14.95 6.96 -0.44
C GLN A 37 -13.60 6.64 -1.07
N GLU A 38 -12.62 7.52 -0.92
CA GLU A 38 -11.27 7.30 -1.45
C GLU A 38 -10.56 6.13 -0.77
N ALA A 39 -10.72 6.00 0.55
CA ALA A 39 -10.22 4.87 1.32
C ALA A 39 -10.76 3.53 0.80
N ILE A 40 -12.07 3.48 0.51
CA ILE A 40 -12.71 2.30 -0.05
C ILE A 40 -12.20 2.02 -1.47
N CYS A 41 -12.08 3.05 -2.32
CA CYS A 41 -11.47 2.92 -3.64
C CYS A 41 -10.02 2.40 -3.58
N LEU A 42 -9.22 2.86 -2.60
CA LEU A 42 -7.84 2.44 -2.42
C LEU A 42 -7.75 0.95 -2.06
N ILE A 43 -8.56 0.48 -1.10
CA ILE A 43 -8.58 -0.95 -0.76
C ILE A 43 -9.10 -1.78 -1.93
N ALA A 44 -10.14 -1.32 -2.63
CA ALA A 44 -10.64 -1.98 -3.85
C ALA A 44 -9.54 -2.11 -4.91
N SER A 45 -8.69 -1.08 -5.06
CA SER A 45 -7.55 -1.11 -5.98
C SER A 45 -6.53 -2.21 -5.63
N HIS A 46 -6.33 -2.48 -4.34
CA HIS A 46 -5.46 -3.57 -3.88
C HIS A 46 -6.11 -4.94 -4.08
N MET A 47 -7.41 -5.08 -3.78
CA MET A 47 -8.15 -6.33 -3.98
C MET A 47 -8.19 -6.79 -5.43
N LEU A 48 -8.22 -5.84 -6.37
CA LEU A 48 -8.28 -6.13 -7.79
C LEU A 48 -6.91 -6.47 -8.41
N HIS A 49 -5.81 -6.48 -7.63
CA HIS A 49 -4.45 -6.73 -8.11
C HIS A 49 -4.21 -6.19 -9.54
N ILE A 50 -4.40 -4.88 -9.72
CA ILE A 50 -4.46 -4.17 -11.03
C ILE A 50 -3.09 -4.11 -11.74
N ASN A 51 -2.35 -5.20 -11.77
CA ASN A 51 -1.42 -5.49 -12.86
C ASN A 51 -2.18 -6.17 -14.02
N GLU A 52 -3.40 -6.65 -13.77
CA GLU A 52 -4.37 -7.09 -14.77
C GLU A 52 -5.41 -5.97 -15.01
N LEU A 53 -5.09 -4.96 -15.83
CA LEU A 53 -6.04 -3.92 -16.28
C LEU A 53 -7.37 -4.53 -16.82
N GLU A 54 -7.32 -5.77 -17.28
CA GLU A 54 -8.47 -6.57 -17.71
C GLU A 54 -9.49 -6.82 -16.58
N GLY A 55 -9.05 -6.99 -15.33
CA GLY A 55 -9.93 -7.25 -14.19
C GLY A 55 -10.83 -6.05 -13.83
N LEU A 56 -10.30 -4.83 -13.91
CA LEU A 56 -11.09 -3.62 -13.66
C LEU A 56 -12.01 -3.30 -14.85
N ASN A 57 -11.57 -3.52 -16.08
CA ASN A 57 -12.38 -3.24 -17.27
C ASN A 57 -13.60 -4.17 -17.36
N SER A 58 -13.47 -5.42 -16.92
CA SER A 58 -14.52 -6.44 -16.95
C SER A 58 -15.47 -6.44 -15.73
N ILE A 59 -15.18 -5.67 -14.67
CA ILE A 59 -16.02 -5.67 -13.47
C ILE A 59 -17.41 -5.09 -13.75
N LYS A 60 -18.44 -5.81 -13.29
CA LYS A 60 -19.84 -5.38 -13.36
C LYS A 60 -20.20 -4.52 -12.15
N GLU A 61 -21.16 -3.62 -12.32
CA GLU A 61 -21.64 -2.72 -11.26
C GLU A 61 -21.98 -3.44 -9.96
N LYS A 62 -22.70 -4.55 -10.05
CA LYS A 62 -23.11 -5.37 -8.90
C LYS A 62 -21.91 -5.93 -8.13
N ASP A 63 -20.86 -6.34 -8.83
CA ASP A 63 -19.68 -6.93 -8.21
C ASP A 63 -18.82 -5.85 -7.56
N LEU A 64 -18.71 -4.68 -8.20
CA LEU A 64 -18.04 -3.52 -7.61
C LEU A 64 -18.77 -3.01 -6.36
N THR A 65 -20.10 -2.96 -6.40
CA THR A 65 -20.94 -2.56 -5.26
C THR A 65 -20.77 -3.52 -4.08
N LYS A 66 -20.81 -4.84 -4.33
CA LYS A 66 -20.53 -5.85 -3.31
C LYS A 66 -19.13 -5.71 -2.70
N MET A 67 -18.13 -5.40 -3.52
CA MET A 67 -16.77 -5.17 -3.05
C MET A 67 -16.71 -3.97 -2.11
N TYR A 68 -17.32 -2.84 -2.49
CA TYR A 68 -17.39 -1.66 -1.64
C TYR A 68 -18.07 -1.92 -0.29
N ILE A 69 -19.21 -2.61 -0.30
CA ILE A 69 -19.91 -3.03 0.93
C ILE A 69 -19.00 -3.91 1.79
N THR A 70 -18.30 -4.86 1.18
CA THR A 70 -17.38 -5.76 1.90
C THR A 70 -16.26 -4.99 2.58
N ILE A 71 -15.66 -4.02 1.88
CA ILE A 71 -14.60 -3.16 2.43
C ILE A 71 -15.13 -2.33 3.60
N LEU A 72 -16.32 -1.74 3.45
CA LEU A 72 -16.96 -0.94 4.50
C LEU A 72 -17.28 -1.78 5.75
N ILE A 73 -17.74 -3.03 5.57
CA ILE A 73 -17.91 -3.99 6.66
C ILE A 73 -16.58 -4.23 7.39
N LYS A 74 -15.47 -4.38 6.65
CA LYS A 74 -14.15 -4.58 7.25
C LYS A 74 -13.68 -3.37 8.04
N ILE A 75 -13.80 -2.16 7.48
CA ILE A 75 -13.49 -0.90 8.19
C ILE A 75 -14.29 -0.81 9.50
N ARG A 76 -15.62 -1.02 9.43
CA ARG A 76 -16.50 -1.04 10.61
C ARG A 76 -16.06 -2.09 11.63
N SER A 77 -15.65 -3.27 11.18
CA SER A 77 -15.19 -4.34 12.08
C SER A 77 -13.88 -3.98 12.79
N GLU A 78 -12.95 -3.30 12.11
CA GLU A 78 -11.71 -2.83 12.73
C GLU A 78 -11.98 -1.75 13.78
N LEU A 79 -12.93 -0.84 13.52
CA LEU A 79 -13.31 0.21 14.46
C LEU A 79 -13.98 -0.36 15.73
N LYS A 80 -14.74 -1.45 15.60
CA LYS A 80 -15.39 -2.12 16.75
C LYS A 80 -14.45 -2.98 17.60
N ARG A 81 -13.21 -3.22 17.17
CA ARG A 81 -12.28 -4.07 17.92
C ARG A 81 -11.84 -3.40 19.23
N PRO A 82 -11.84 -4.13 20.36
CA PRO A 82 -11.26 -3.63 21.59
C PRO A 82 -9.79 -3.23 21.37
N LYS A 83 -9.40 -2.05 21.85
CA LYS A 83 -8.03 -1.50 21.70
C LYS A 83 -7.59 -1.37 20.23
N SER A 84 -8.54 -1.16 19.31
CA SER A 84 -8.20 -0.94 17.90
C SER A 84 -7.29 0.28 17.73
N SER A 85 -6.19 0.07 17.00
CA SER A 85 -5.33 1.15 16.53
C SER A 85 -5.83 1.77 15.22
N PHE A 86 -6.97 1.29 14.68
CA PHE A 86 -7.61 1.85 13.50
C PHE A 86 -8.49 3.00 13.94
N LYS A 87 -8.34 4.16 13.30
CA LYS A 87 -9.01 5.40 13.68
C LYS A 87 -9.65 6.04 12.47
N ILE A 88 -10.73 6.79 12.75
CA ILE A 88 -11.42 7.63 11.79
C ILE A 88 -11.28 9.09 12.25
N ALA A 89 -11.35 10.01 11.30
CA ALA A 89 -11.10 11.42 11.53
C ALA A 89 -12.09 12.29 10.76
N PHE A 90 -12.22 13.54 11.19
CA PHE A 90 -12.67 14.64 10.35
C PHE A 90 -11.47 15.32 9.70
N GLU A 91 -11.63 15.86 8.50
CA GLU A 91 -10.53 16.42 7.70
C GLU A 91 -9.68 17.43 8.47
N THR A 92 -10.33 18.36 9.16
CA THR A 92 -9.68 19.48 9.86
C THR A 92 -9.60 19.32 11.37
N LEU A 93 -10.48 18.51 11.96
CA LEU A 93 -10.57 18.34 13.43
C LEU A 93 -9.76 17.15 13.94
N GLY A 94 -9.26 16.30 13.05
CA GLY A 94 -8.43 15.15 13.40
C GLY A 94 -9.24 13.93 13.84
N GLU A 95 -8.59 13.03 14.57
CA GLU A 95 -9.18 11.75 14.99
C GLU A 95 -10.39 11.98 15.91
N ILE A 96 -11.47 11.26 15.64
CA ILE A 96 -12.72 11.32 16.41
C ILE A 96 -12.98 10.01 17.15
N ASP A 97 -13.97 10.03 18.04
CA ASP A 97 -14.47 8.80 18.61
C ASP A 97 -15.07 7.92 17.50
N SER A 98 -14.66 6.65 17.50
CA SER A 98 -15.15 5.69 16.50
C SER A 98 -16.64 5.43 16.68
N ASP A 99 -17.18 5.57 17.90
CA ASP A 99 -18.61 5.40 18.17
C ASP A 99 -19.49 6.41 17.43
N GLU A 100 -18.98 7.63 17.17
CA GLU A 100 -19.70 8.64 16.38
C GLU A 100 -19.94 8.16 14.94
N PHE A 101 -18.88 7.73 14.26
CA PHE A 101 -18.99 7.14 12.92
C PHE A 101 -19.86 5.87 12.92
N LEU A 102 -19.69 5.00 13.92
CA LEU A 102 -20.44 3.74 14.00
C LEU A 102 -21.94 3.99 14.17
N ASN A 103 -22.33 4.99 14.96
CA ASN A 103 -23.72 5.39 15.12
C ASN A 103 -24.28 5.99 13.82
N ASP A 104 -23.50 6.81 13.12
CA ASP A 104 -23.96 7.42 11.87
C ASP A 104 -24.13 6.40 10.77
N ILE A 105 -23.20 5.45 10.62
CA ILE A 105 -23.33 4.42 9.59
C ILE A 105 -24.41 3.38 9.89
N ASP A 106 -24.69 3.11 11.16
CA ASP A 106 -25.74 2.18 11.58
C ASP A 106 -27.17 2.75 11.32
N LYS A 107 -27.30 4.06 10.99
CA LYS A 107 -28.56 4.66 10.49
C LYS A 107 -28.92 4.22 9.07
N TYR A 108 -27.97 3.67 8.31
CA TYR A 108 -28.16 3.30 6.92
C TYR A 108 -28.14 1.78 6.76
N ASP A 109 -29.07 1.23 5.96
CA ASP A 109 -29.06 -0.19 5.60
C ASP A 109 -28.09 -0.48 4.44
N TYR A 110 -26.83 -0.09 4.63
CA TYR A 110 -25.80 -0.11 3.59
C TYR A 110 -25.51 -1.53 3.06
N LYS A 111 -25.91 -2.57 3.81
CA LYS A 111 -25.76 -3.98 3.40
C LYS A 111 -26.75 -4.39 2.31
N LYS A 112 -27.85 -3.65 2.12
CA LYS A 112 -28.86 -3.91 1.08
C LYS A 112 -28.62 -3.13 -0.22
N ILE A 113 -27.68 -2.19 -0.23
CA ILE A 113 -27.30 -1.43 -1.42
C ILE A 113 -26.93 -2.39 -2.56
N SER A 114 -27.55 -2.18 -3.72
CA SER A 114 -27.37 -3.04 -4.89
C SER A 114 -26.79 -2.29 -6.10
N PHE A 115 -26.88 -0.96 -6.09
CA PHE A 115 -26.42 -0.09 -7.19
C PHE A 115 -25.40 0.96 -6.73
N LEU A 116 -24.55 1.41 -7.64
CA LEU A 116 -23.55 2.45 -7.35
C LEU A 116 -24.18 3.84 -7.15
N SER A 117 -25.37 4.08 -7.68
CA SER A 117 -26.14 5.31 -7.41
C SER A 117 -26.50 5.45 -5.93
N GLU A 118 -27.04 4.37 -5.33
CA GLU A 118 -27.34 4.29 -3.89
C GLU A 118 -26.05 4.40 -3.06
N TRP A 119 -24.97 3.78 -3.53
CA TRP A 119 -23.65 3.90 -2.92
C TRP A 119 -23.17 5.36 -2.88
N ASN A 120 -23.28 6.10 -3.98
CA ASN A 120 -22.89 7.52 -4.04
C ASN A 120 -23.71 8.38 -3.08
N LEU A 121 -25.00 8.08 -2.90
CA LEU A 121 -25.84 8.75 -1.92
C LEU A 121 -25.33 8.51 -0.50
N LEU A 122 -25.04 7.25 -0.13
CA LEU A 122 -24.45 6.92 1.17
C LEU A 122 -23.13 7.70 1.40
N MET A 123 -22.25 7.73 0.40
CA MET A 123 -20.95 8.40 0.51
C MET A 123 -21.05 9.93 0.60
N THR A 124 -22.15 10.50 0.11
CA THR A 124 -22.44 11.93 0.29
C THR A 124 -22.76 12.22 1.75
N HIS A 125 -23.55 11.36 2.41
CA HIS A 125 -23.82 11.44 3.84
C HIS A 125 -22.57 11.19 4.71
N MET A 126 -21.65 10.36 4.23
CA MET A 126 -20.40 10.03 4.94
C MET A 126 -19.21 10.91 4.53
N SER A 127 -19.46 12.02 3.83
CA SER A 127 -18.41 12.84 3.21
C SER A 127 -17.46 13.50 4.21
N LEU A 128 -17.89 13.70 5.46
CA LEU A 128 -17.06 14.30 6.50
C LEU A 128 -16.02 13.34 7.08
N TYR A 129 -16.14 12.04 6.82
CA TYR A 129 -15.27 11.03 7.43
C TYR A 129 -14.04 10.72 6.58
N PHE A 130 -12.90 10.67 7.26
CA PHE A 130 -11.60 10.42 6.69
C PHE A 130 -10.84 9.34 7.45
N ILE A 131 -9.91 8.68 6.76
CA ILE A 131 -9.05 7.65 7.32
C ILE A 131 -7.62 7.95 6.91
N GLN A 132 -6.70 7.93 7.89
CA GLN A 132 -5.28 8.12 7.60
C GLN A 132 -4.71 6.91 6.86
N TYR A 133 -3.80 7.18 5.92
CA TYR A 133 -3.16 6.16 5.09
C TYR A 133 -2.55 5.01 5.90
N ARG A 134 -1.92 5.31 7.05
CA ARG A 134 -1.32 4.29 7.93
C ARG A 134 -2.31 3.21 8.38
N HIS A 135 -3.58 3.58 8.58
CA HIS A 135 -4.64 2.66 8.99
C HIS A 135 -5.13 1.82 7.80
N LEU A 136 -5.25 2.44 6.63
CA LEU A 136 -5.59 1.74 5.38
C LEU A 136 -4.51 0.73 4.98
N ASN A 137 -3.24 1.12 5.08
CA ASN A 137 -2.11 0.24 4.80
C ASN A 137 -2.09 -0.95 5.78
N LYS A 138 -2.34 -0.71 7.07
CA LYS A 138 -2.50 -1.79 8.05
C LYS A 138 -3.63 -2.74 7.66
N LEU A 139 -4.81 -2.20 7.34
CA LEU A 139 -5.97 -3.00 6.92
C LEU A 139 -5.67 -3.82 5.65
N ALA A 140 -5.03 -3.22 4.64
CA ALA A 140 -4.65 -3.91 3.42
C ALA A 140 -3.69 -5.08 3.68
N ARG A 141 -2.74 -4.93 4.62
CA ARG A 141 -1.85 -6.01 5.07
C ARG A 141 -2.58 -7.09 5.85
N ASP A 142 -3.49 -6.72 6.74
CA ASP A 142 -4.29 -7.67 7.53
C ASP A 142 -5.19 -8.53 6.63
N LEU A 143 -5.61 -7.96 5.49
CA LEU A 143 -6.36 -8.65 4.43
C LEU A 143 -5.46 -9.37 3.42
N ASN A 144 -4.14 -9.37 3.60
CA ASN A 144 -3.14 -9.92 2.67
C ASN A 144 -3.25 -9.40 1.22
N LEU A 145 -3.75 -8.17 1.04
CA LEU A 145 -3.98 -7.55 -0.28
C LEU A 145 -2.74 -6.82 -0.82
N VAL A 146 -1.93 -6.34 0.10
CA VAL A 146 -0.58 -5.89 -0.19
C VAL A 146 0.32 -6.96 0.37
N GLU A 147 1.42 -7.26 -0.32
CA GLU A 147 2.46 -8.07 0.29
C GLU A 147 2.70 -7.51 1.69
N ARG A 148 2.53 -8.37 2.71
CA ARG A 148 3.32 -8.14 3.92
C ARG A 148 4.73 -7.99 3.36
N ASP A 149 5.42 -6.90 3.67
CA ASP A 149 6.88 -7.00 3.78
C ASP A 149 7.06 -8.28 4.57
N LEU A 150 7.45 -9.36 3.88
CA LEU A 150 7.47 -10.69 4.47
C LEU A 150 8.29 -10.46 5.71
N SER A 151 7.63 -10.45 6.87
CA SER A 151 8.34 -10.36 8.12
C SER A 151 9.14 -11.63 8.06
N ILE A 152 10.43 -11.50 7.74
CA ILE A 152 11.33 -12.63 7.77
C ILE A 152 11.22 -13.05 9.21
N SER A 153 10.50 -14.14 9.42
CA SER A 153 9.97 -14.56 10.72
C SER A 153 11.10 -14.72 11.75
N ASN A 154 12.32 -14.84 11.23
CA ASN A 154 13.57 -14.87 11.93
C ASN A 154 14.44 -13.67 11.56
N LYS A 155 14.56 -12.67 12.46
CA LYS A 155 15.50 -11.54 12.30
C LYS A 155 16.93 -12.00 11.95
N LYS A 156 17.35 -13.19 12.38
CA LYS A 156 18.65 -13.78 12.04
C LYS A 156 18.78 -14.10 10.54
N GLU A 157 17.73 -14.61 9.91
CA GLU A 157 17.69 -14.91 8.47
C GLU A 157 17.69 -13.63 7.64
N GLN A 158 16.97 -12.59 8.08
CA GLN A 158 16.98 -11.29 7.41
C GLN A 158 18.39 -10.68 7.40
N VAL A 159 19.08 -10.75 8.54
CA VAL A 159 20.46 -10.28 8.65
C VAL A 159 21.43 -11.13 7.83
N ALA A 160 21.21 -12.44 7.73
CA ALA A 160 22.01 -13.30 6.86
C ALA A 160 21.82 -12.95 5.39
N GLU A 161 20.57 -12.78 4.96
CA GLU A 161 20.23 -12.50 3.58
C GLU A 161 20.66 -11.09 3.14
N ALA A 162 20.46 -10.08 3.99
CA ALA A 162 20.97 -8.74 3.76
C ALA A 162 22.51 -8.71 3.56
N ARG A 163 23.26 -9.52 4.33
CA ARG A 163 24.71 -9.67 4.14
C ARG A 163 25.04 -10.39 2.84
N ARG A 164 24.30 -11.44 2.48
CA ARG A 164 24.46 -12.20 1.23
C ARG A 164 24.25 -11.31 0.00
N ILE A 165 23.23 -10.45 0.02
CA ILE A 165 22.95 -9.49 -1.07
C ILE A 165 24.11 -8.50 -1.25
N ILE A 166 24.60 -7.92 -0.15
CA ILE A 166 25.77 -7.02 -0.21
C ILE A 166 26.99 -7.75 -0.79
N GLN A 167 27.24 -9.00 -0.39
CA GLN A 167 28.35 -9.80 -0.91
C GLN A 167 28.19 -10.12 -2.39
N LEU A 168 26.99 -10.44 -2.86
CA LEU A 168 26.70 -10.67 -4.27
C LEU A 168 26.97 -9.43 -5.11
N ILE A 169 26.46 -8.27 -4.67
CA ILE A 169 26.70 -7.00 -5.37
C ILE A 169 28.20 -6.69 -5.39
N LEU A 170 28.91 -6.89 -4.29
CA LEU A 170 30.36 -6.72 -4.23
C LEU A 170 31.08 -7.64 -5.22
N SER A 171 30.69 -8.91 -5.32
CA SER A 171 31.28 -9.87 -6.27
C SER A 171 30.98 -9.57 -7.75
N SER A 172 30.02 -8.67 -8.01
CA SER A 172 29.71 -8.23 -9.38
C SER A 172 30.65 -7.15 -9.90
N PHE A 173 31.44 -6.52 -9.03
CA PHE A 173 32.48 -5.58 -9.43
C PHE A 173 33.76 -6.34 -9.76
N SER A 174 34.42 -5.94 -10.84
CA SER A 174 35.78 -6.36 -11.15
C SER A 174 36.78 -5.78 -10.15
N GLN A 175 37.97 -6.38 -10.07
CA GLN A 175 39.00 -5.95 -9.13
C GLN A 175 39.48 -4.52 -9.41
N ASP A 176 39.62 -4.16 -10.69
CA ASP A 176 39.95 -2.79 -11.12
C ASP A 176 38.89 -1.77 -10.70
N GLU A 177 37.60 -2.11 -10.84
CA GLU A 177 36.50 -1.25 -10.38
C GLU A 177 36.51 -1.06 -8.86
N ILE A 178 36.78 -2.13 -8.10
CA ILE A 178 36.90 -2.06 -6.64
C ILE A 178 38.06 -1.14 -6.24
N GLU A 179 39.20 -1.23 -6.91
CA GLU A 179 40.34 -0.36 -6.66
C GLU A 179 40.04 1.11 -6.96
N ILE A 180 39.42 1.39 -8.11
CA ILE A 180 39.04 2.76 -8.50
C ILE A 180 38.04 3.35 -7.50
N LEU A 181 36.99 2.61 -7.16
CA LEU A 181 35.95 3.06 -6.23
C LEU A 181 36.47 3.29 -4.80
N ASN A 182 37.54 2.59 -4.41
CA ASN A 182 38.25 2.84 -3.16
C ASN A 182 39.17 4.08 -3.23
N LYS A 183 39.77 4.36 -4.40
CA LYS A 183 40.70 5.48 -4.63
C LYS A 183 39.97 6.83 -4.83
N GLU A 184 38.87 6.86 -5.59
CA GLU A 184 38.20 8.12 -5.99
C GLU A 184 37.27 8.72 -4.91
N GLY A 185 36.71 7.89 -4.02
CA GLY A 185 35.62 8.29 -3.11
C GLY A 185 36.00 8.87 -1.74
N ARG A 186 37.25 9.31 -1.53
CA ARG A 186 37.84 9.48 -0.17
C ARG A 186 37.70 8.19 0.66
N GLY A 187 38.13 7.06 0.10
CA GLY A 187 38.14 5.74 0.76
C GLY A 187 36.83 4.95 0.66
N SER A 188 36.59 4.05 1.64
CA SER A 188 35.48 3.08 1.70
C SER A 188 34.03 3.62 1.53
N LYS A 189 33.86 4.94 1.41
CA LYS A 189 32.58 5.60 1.16
C LYS A 189 32.14 5.50 -0.31
N GLY A 190 33.08 5.46 -1.25
CA GLY A 190 32.80 5.32 -2.68
C GLY A 190 32.18 3.96 -3.02
N LEU A 191 32.89 2.88 -2.68
CA LEU A 191 32.42 1.51 -2.89
C LEU A 191 31.08 1.23 -2.19
N LYS A 192 30.88 1.74 -0.97
CA LYS A 192 29.60 1.61 -0.26
C LYS A 192 28.44 2.24 -1.03
N ASN A 193 28.65 3.41 -1.62
CA ASN A 193 27.62 4.09 -2.39
C ASN A 193 27.31 3.34 -3.68
N ALA A 194 28.34 2.86 -4.39
CA ALA A 194 28.15 2.05 -5.59
C ALA A 194 27.36 0.75 -5.31
N VAL A 195 27.64 0.10 -4.17
CA VAL A 195 26.86 -1.07 -3.72
C VAL A 195 25.42 -0.69 -3.39
N PHE A 196 25.20 0.46 -2.76
CA PHE A 196 23.86 0.95 -2.46
C PHE A 196 23.06 1.26 -3.73
N GLU A 197 23.70 1.82 -4.76
CA GLU A 197 23.06 2.16 -6.04
C GLU A 197 22.68 0.93 -6.86
N LYS A 198 23.39 -0.19 -6.69
CA LYS A 198 23.05 -1.48 -7.33
C LYS A 198 22.01 -2.31 -6.57
N LEU A 199 21.53 -1.87 -5.40
CA LEU A 199 20.47 -2.58 -4.68
C LEU A 199 19.14 -2.45 -5.42
N ASP A 200 18.47 -3.59 -5.63
CA ASP A 200 17.09 -3.57 -6.09
C ASP A 200 16.18 -2.93 -5.04
N SER A 201 15.19 -2.15 -5.50
CA SER A 201 14.25 -1.47 -4.61
C SER A 201 13.43 -2.44 -3.76
N SER A 202 13.09 -3.61 -4.30
CA SER A 202 12.39 -4.68 -3.59
C SER A 202 13.25 -5.28 -2.48
N ASP A 203 14.52 -5.59 -2.75
CA ASP A 203 15.47 -6.09 -1.76
C ASP A 203 15.75 -5.06 -0.68
N TYR A 204 15.88 -3.78 -1.05
CA TYR A 204 16.07 -2.69 -0.10
C TYR A 204 14.88 -2.53 0.86
N HIS A 205 13.66 -2.69 0.35
CA HIS A 205 12.46 -2.67 1.18
C HIS A 205 12.42 -3.89 2.10
N LYS A 206 12.62 -5.09 1.55
CA LYS A 206 12.43 -6.37 2.23
C LYS A 206 13.50 -6.69 3.28
N TYR A 207 14.78 -6.52 2.94
CA TYR A 207 15.89 -6.96 3.79
C TYR A 207 16.55 -5.82 4.58
N PHE A 208 16.33 -4.58 4.16
CA PHE A 208 16.90 -3.39 4.79
C PHE A 208 15.84 -2.45 5.38
N GLU A 209 14.56 -2.83 5.33
CA GLU A 209 13.43 -2.09 5.92
C GLU A 209 13.35 -0.64 5.41
N SER A 210 13.78 -0.42 4.16
CA SER A 210 13.97 0.92 3.57
C SER A 210 14.81 1.88 4.43
N ASN A 211 15.67 1.36 5.29
CA ASN A 211 16.43 2.13 6.26
C ASN A 211 17.92 2.15 5.92
N ARG A 212 18.43 3.36 5.63
CA ARG A 212 19.85 3.58 5.30
C ARG A 212 20.79 3.23 6.45
N ILE A 213 20.33 3.30 7.70
CA ILE A 213 21.10 2.89 8.89
C ILE A 213 21.21 1.36 8.93
N THR A 214 20.12 0.64 8.64
CA THR A 214 20.14 -0.83 8.54
C THR A 214 21.11 -1.29 7.47
N PHE A 215 21.07 -0.69 6.27
CA PHE A 215 22.06 -0.94 5.22
C PHE A 215 23.49 -0.67 5.69
N LYS A 216 23.75 0.50 6.29
CA LYS A 216 25.08 0.86 6.81
C LYS A 216 25.61 -0.18 7.81
N ASN A 217 24.77 -0.65 8.72
CA ASN A 217 25.17 -1.64 9.72
C ASN A 217 25.54 -2.97 9.06
N ARG A 218 24.76 -3.45 8.08
CA ARG A 218 25.07 -4.68 7.34
C ARG A 218 26.31 -4.55 6.47
N TRP A 219 26.51 -3.39 5.85
CA TRP A 219 27.73 -3.05 5.13
C TRP A 219 28.96 -3.13 6.04
N ASP A 220 28.90 -2.51 7.22
CA ASP A 220 29.99 -2.54 8.19
C ASP A 220 30.31 -3.97 8.68
N GLU A 221 29.29 -4.82 8.83
CA GLU A 221 29.46 -6.25 9.15
C GLU A 221 30.18 -7.00 8.03
N VAL A 222 29.73 -6.88 6.78
CA VAL A 222 30.36 -7.55 5.62
C VAL A 222 31.81 -7.09 5.45
N ARG A 223 32.08 -5.79 5.63
CA ARG A 223 33.43 -5.24 5.59
C ARG A 223 34.33 -5.84 6.68
N LYS A 224 33.84 -5.92 7.92
CA LYS A 224 34.60 -6.49 9.06
C LYS A 224 34.82 -8.00 8.95
N MET A 225 33.93 -8.72 8.25
CA MET A 225 34.05 -10.17 8.00
C MET A 225 35.12 -10.51 6.93
N GLY A 226 35.84 -9.52 6.41
CA GLY A 226 36.99 -9.74 5.54
C GLY A 226 36.64 -10.04 4.08
N ALA A 227 35.37 -9.90 3.66
CA ALA A 227 35.00 -10.04 2.25
C ALA A 227 35.69 -8.99 1.35
N ILE A 228 36.03 -7.83 1.90
CA ILE A 228 36.79 -6.78 1.21
C ILE A 228 38.31 -6.98 1.36
N ASN A 229 38.78 -7.58 2.45
CA ASN A 229 40.21 -7.86 2.69
C ASN A 229 40.72 -9.13 1.98
N LYS A 230 39.84 -9.91 1.35
CA LYS A 230 40.23 -11.04 0.46
C LYS A 230 40.28 -10.63 -1.02
N LEU A 231 39.92 -9.39 -1.33
CA LEU A 231 39.92 -8.80 -2.68
C LEU A 231 41.00 -7.72 -2.84
N VAL A 232 41.89 -7.59 -1.84
CA VAL A 232 43.11 -6.78 -1.83
C VAL A 232 44.29 -7.72 -1.61
#